data_AF-A0A5S3WLN0-F1
#
_entry.id   AF-A0A5S3WLN0-F1
#
_cell.length_a   1.000
_cell.length_b   1.000
_cell.length_c   1.000
_cell.angle_alpha   90.00
_cell.angle_beta   90.00
_cell.angle_gamma   90.00
#
_symmetry.space_group_name_H-M   'P 1'
#
loop_
_entity.id
_entity.type
_entity.pdbx_description
1 polymer ?
#
loop_
_entity_poly.entity_id
_entity_poly.type
_entity_poly.pdbx_seq_one_letter_code
_entity_poly.pdbx_strand_id
1 'polypeptide(L)'
;MKKKLFAGALAACAFSVSASSEHDLNKGYAALVFDDFYSTSGNALGAVFAGDDVSLNGYSIGYGHSSALNAHYLVAGGDIQYINGRQYVGHIIAGGQTDKISEAVRLGLEAGAQVTANAATLPVDFADAQSDMLALSASLAALPQTGDILKQWGGLYLTGDSSSELQVFNLSGQDVQASHTFDVSGIPDNATIVFNISGDGHNFAPLNNKSYATLIQHRHRTIFNFADATTLDLAGLQTEGVILAPQADITAPHGTATMPIVANSFSGSMELRGGAFLGQLPSDNAVCKGGLYAINYYGDTEQGYVHQIDLSSGQSDKVINLNNTASNIASHNGKLYFIDQQSSKTRASHIYSYDLSTQTQALESVTDGYKVIRLAYDISADVLKATSRTYAYNYDVATGEKHVLGKMKASDEDFKNGDIAYSADGNTLYVLTGTALYSADANLELTLIGKHGVNWASGLAISPEGTLYVSGRERNADAAIYEIDPQTAAATKLFHVPHRVNDLTWVKNFCN
;
A
#
# COMPACT_ATOMS: atom_id res chain seq x y z
N MET A 1 -52.50 4.77 20.67
CA MET A 1 -51.45 4.31 19.74
C MET A 1 -50.46 5.46 19.51
N LYS A 2 -49.32 5.45 20.20
CA LYS A 2 -48.22 6.39 19.97
C LYS A 2 -47.12 5.63 19.23
N LYS A 3 -46.81 6.05 18.00
CA LYS A 3 -45.71 5.50 17.19
C LYS A 3 -44.38 5.82 17.87
N LYS A 4 -43.60 4.80 18.20
CA LYS A 4 -42.20 4.94 18.58
C LYS A 4 -41.37 5.13 17.30
N LEU A 5 -40.64 6.25 17.20
CA LEU A 5 -39.55 6.38 16.24
C LEU A 5 -38.38 5.51 16.74
N PHE A 6 -37.89 4.63 15.88
CA PHE A 6 -36.58 4.00 16.07
C PHE A 6 -35.52 4.98 15.57
N ALA A 7 -34.71 5.52 16.49
CA ALA A 7 -33.44 6.13 16.14
C ALA A 7 -32.44 4.99 15.93
N GLY A 8 -32.00 4.78 14.68
CA GLY A 8 -30.88 3.90 14.39
C GLY A 8 -29.60 4.58 14.86
N ALA A 9 -28.92 3.99 15.84
CA ALA A 9 -27.57 4.40 16.21
C ALA A 9 -26.63 3.93 15.10
N LEU A 10 -26.06 4.86 14.34
CA LEU A 10 -24.92 4.58 13.46
C LEU A 10 -23.70 4.45 14.38
N ALA A 11 -23.09 3.27 14.43
CA ALA A 11 -21.89 3.04 15.23
C ALA A 11 -20.72 3.82 14.61
N ALA A 12 -20.10 4.69 15.40
CA ALA A 12 -18.83 5.33 15.05
C ALA A 12 -17.71 4.28 15.18
N CYS A 13 -17.04 3.95 14.08
CA CYS A 13 -15.81 3.16 14.14
C CYS A 13 -14.67 4.01 14.70
N ALA A 14 -13.94 3.42 15.66
CA ALA A 14 -12.81 4.04 16.34
C ALA A 14 -11.55 4.00 15.45
N PHE A 15 -10.71 5.03 15.55
CA PHE A 15 -9.43 5.11 14.86
C PHE A 15 -8.29 4.72 15.79
N SER A 16 -7.57 3.67 15.40
CA SER A 16 -6.20 3.40 15.80
C SER A 16 -5.45 3.00 14.53
N VAL A 17 -4.46 3.79 14.12
CA VAL A 17 -3.61 3.48 12.96
C VAL A 17 -2.82 2.22 13.30
N SER A 18 -3.23 1.11 12.73
CA SER A 18 -2.46 -0.12 12.64
C SER A 18 -2.16 -0.33 11.17
N ALA A 19 -0.90 -0.60 10.83
CA ALA A 19 -0.51 -1.04 9.50
C ALA A 19 -1.09 -2.46 9.30
N SER A 20 -2.29 -2.52 8.76
CA SER A 20 -2.84 -3.72 8.14
C SER A 20 -3.25 -3.37 6.72
N SER A 21 -3.11 -4.33 5.83
CA SER A 21 -3.43 -4.31 4.40
C SER A 21 -4.93 -4.14 4.10
N GLU A 22 -5.63 -3.27 4.82
CA GLU A 22 -7.00 -2.90 4.52
C GLU A 22 -6.99 -1.78 3.50
N HIS A 23 -7.53 -2.06 2.32
CA HIS A 23 -7.78 -1.06 1.28
C HIS A 23 -8.49 0.16 1.89
N ASP A 24 -8.05 1.36 1.50
CA ASP A 24 -8.58 2.63 2.00
C ASP A 24 -10.11 2.76 1.86
N LEU A 25 -10.73 1.97 0.99
CA LEU A 25 -12.18 1.92 0.76
C LEU A 25 -13.02 1.59 2.02
N ASN A 26 -12.43 0.98 3.03
CA ASN A 26 -13.11 0.64 4.29
C ASN A 26 -13.06 1.78 5.32
N LYS A 27 -12.26 2.82 5.07
CA LYS A 27 -12.00 3.93 6.01
C LYS A 27 -13.14 4.95 6.08
N GLY A 28 -14.19 4.79 5.25
CA GLY A 28 -15.47 5.47 5.42
C GLY A 28 -15.50 6.97 5.03
N TYR A 29 -14.50 7.46 4.30
CA TYR A 29 -14.54 8.80 3.72
C TYR A 29 -15.65 8.92 2.67
N ALA A 30 -16.12 10.15 2.44
CA ALA A 30 -16.99 10.46 1.33
C ALA A 30 -16.21 10.66 0.02
N ALA A 31 -15.01 11.24 0.12
CA ALA A 31 -14.07 11.36 -0.99
C ALA A 31 -12.62 11.22 -0.51
N LEU A 32 -11.83 10.50 -1.30
CA LEU A 32 -10.38 10.50 -1.30
C LEU A 32 -9.93 10.92 -2.70
N VAL A 33 -9.29 12.07 -2.81
CA VAL A 33 -8.70 12.55 -4.06
C VAL A 33 -7.21 12.80 -3.87
N PHE A 34 -6.42 12.59 -4.91
CA PHE A 34 -4.95 12.68 -4.85
C PHE A 34 -4.41 14.05 -5.22
N ASP A 35 -5.25 14.88 -5.84
CA ASP A 35 -5.01 16.24 -6.27
C ASP A 35 -6.07 17.15 -5.61
N ASP A 36 -6.49 18.22 -6.29
CA ASP A 36 -7.44 19.21 -5.77
C ASP A 36 -8.87 18.69 -5.52
N PHE A 37 -9.48 19.21 -4.45
CA PHE A 37 -10.92 19.14 -4.20
C PHE A 37 -11.57 20.52 -4.22
N TYR A 38 -12.45 20.75 -5.20
CA TYR A 38 -13.15 22.02 -5.41
C TYR A 38 -14.67 21.89 -5.32
N SER A 39 -15.30 22.76 -4.52
CA SER A 39 -16.75 22.86 -4.48
C SER A 39 -17.29 24.24 -4.11
N THR A 40 -18.37 24.65 -4.78
CA THR A 40 -19.08 25.92 -4.54
C THR A 40 -20.45 25.75 -3.88
N SER A 41 -20.92 24.52 -3.66
CA SER A 41 -22.17 24.25 -2.96
C SER A 41 -22.35 22.75 -2.74
N GLY A 42 -23.22 22.36 -1.82
CA GLY A 42 -23.53 20.95 -1.57
C GLY A 42 -23.01 20.51 -0.20
N ASN A 43 -22.87 19.19 -0.04
CA ASN A 43 -22.53 18.60 1.24
C ASN A 43 -21.84 17.24 1.09
N ALA A 44 -20.88 16.99 1.97
CA ALA A 44 -20.41 15.67 2.30
C ALA A 44 -20.95 15.26 3.68
N LEU A 45 -21.52 14.07 3.79
CA LEU A 45 -21.89 13.48 5.09
C LEU A 45 -20.65 12.86 5.75
N GLY A 46 -19.78 12.22 4.96
CA GLY A 46 -18.49 11.68 5.41
C GLY A 46 -17.32 12.67 5.31
N ALA A 47 -16.12 12.17 5.58
CA ALA A 47 -14.87 12.94 5.50
C ALA A 47 -14.43 13.20 4.04
N VAL A 48 -13.71 14.29 3.80
CA VAL A 48 -13.14 14.65 2.50
C VAL A 48 -11.63 14.80 2.64
N PHE A 49 -10.88 13.95 1.95
CA PHE A 49 -9.41 13.96 1.93
C PHE A 49 -8.93 14.32 0.52
N ALA A 50 -8.03 15.30 0.42
CA ALA A 50 -7.43 15.75 -0.83
C ALA A 50 -5.90 15.80 -0.71
N GLY A 51 -5.19 15.26 -1.70
CA GLY A 51 -3.74 15.21 -1.70
C GLY A 51 -3.06 16.56 -1.96
N ASP A 52 -3.76 17.49 -2.62
CA ASP A 52 -3.30 18.87 -2.80
C ASP A 52 -4.26 19.87 -2.13
N ASP A 53 -4.78 20.88 -2.84
CA ASP A 53 -5.56 21.96 -2.24
C ASP A 53 -7.04 21.59 -2.07
N VAL A 54 -7.66 22.15 -1.02
CA VAL A 54 -9.12 22.12 -0.83
C VAL A 54 -9.67 23.54 -0.95
N SER A 55 -10.63 23.74 -1.86
CA SER A 55 -11.33 25.02 -2.02
C SER A 55 -12.85 24.85 -1.93
N LEU A 56 -13.42 25.31 -0.81
CA LEU A 56 -14.84 25.22 -0.49
C LEU A 56 -15.48 26.61 -0.33
N ASN A 57 -16.60 26.83 -1.01
CA ASN A 57 -17.37 28.06 -0.90
C ASN A 57 -18.88 27.78 -0.97
N GLY A 58 -19.48 27.34 0.13
CA GLY A 58 -20.89 26.97 0.24
C GLY A 58 -21.11 25.48 0.50
N TYR A 59 -20.05 24.74 0.83
CA TYR A 59 -20.08 23.30 1.04
C TYR A 59 -20.16 22.95 2.52
N SER A 60 -20.87 21.90 2.90
CA SER A 60 -20.91 21.42 4.29
C SER A 60 -20.26 20.05 4.44
N ILE A 61 -19.57 19.78 5.54
CA ILE A 61 -18.89 18.50 5.80
C ILE A 61 -19.39 17.91 7.12
N GLY A 62 -19.60 16.60 7.16
CA GLY A 62 -20.03 15.91 8.38
C GLY A 62 -21.51 16.10 8.71
N TYR A 63 -22.32 16.57 7.76
CA TYR A 63 -23.75 16.85 7.99
C TYR A 63 -24.49 15.61 8.50
N GLY A 64 -25.32 15.78 9.53
CA GLY A 64 -26.12 14.70 10.11
C GLY A 64 -25.42 13.85 11.19
N HIS A 65 -24.14 14.09 11.47
CA HIS A 65 -23.40 13.44 12.55
C HIS A 65 -23.48 14.23 13.86
N SER A 66 -23.41 13.54 15.01
CA SER A 66 -23.57 14.15 16.34
C SER A 66 -22.28 14.67 16.96
N SER A 67 -21.13 14.00 16.75
CA SER A 67 -19.78 14.47 17.13
C SER A 67 -18.70 13.53 16.56
N ALA A 68 -17.47 14.01 16.32
CA ALA A 68 -16.33 13.19 15.87
C ALA A 68 -14.94 13.74 16.27
N LEU A 69 -14.75 14.15 17.52
CA LEU A 69 -13.50 14.72 18.04
C LEU A 69 -12.28 13.77 18.09
N ASN A 70 -12.42 12.55 17.62
CA ASN A 70 -11.34 11.58 17.47
C ASN A 70 -10.91 11.40 16.01
N ALA A 71 -11.45 12.22 15.09
CA ALA A 71 -11.29 12.06 13.65
C ALA A 71 -11.05 13.38 12.94
N HIS A 72 -10.40 13.31 11.79
CA HIS A 72 -10.28 14.43 10.87
C HIS A 72 -11.32 14.23 9.77
N TYR A 73 -12.15 15.26 9.54
CA TYR A 73 -13.22 15.20 8.52
C TYR A 73 -12.88 16.00 7.28
N LEU A 74 -11.89 16.89 7.37
CA LEU A 74 -11.32 17.60 6.23
C LEU A 74 -9.80 17.57 6.35
N VAL A 75 -9.16 16.92 5.37
CA VAL A 75 -7.71 16.73 5.30
C VAL A 75 -7.23 17.21 3.93
N ALA A 76 -6.21 18.07 3.91
CA ALA A 76 -5.53 18.49 2.69
C ALA A 76 -4.02 18.26 2.81
N GLY A 77 -3.39 17.76 1.75
CA GLY A 77 -1.93 17.80 1.63
C GLY A 77 -1.40 19.22 1.43
N GLY A 78 -2.12 20.02 0.66
CA GLY A 78 -1.87 21.44 0.40
C GLY A 78 -2.59 22.38 1.36
N ASP A 79 -3.01 23.53 0.82
CA ASP A 79 -3.74 24.59 1.52
C ASP A 79 -5.25 24.27 1.62
N ILE A 80 -5.90 24.82 2.67
CA ILE A 80 -7.37 24.80 2.79
C ILE A 80 -7.92 26.22 2.71
N GLN A 81 -8.74 26.46 1.69
CA GLN A 81 -9.63 27.59 1.56
C GLN A 81 -11.07 27.17 1.83
N TYR A 82 -11.67 27.70 2.90
CA TYR A 82 -13.05 27.37 3.29
C TYR A 82 -13.81 28.65 3.65
N ILE A 83 -14.47 29.23 2.64
CA ILE A 83 -15.03 30.58 2.72
C ILE A 83 -16.43 30.57 3.35
N ASN A 84 -17.32 29.74 2.84
CA ASN A 84 -18.71 29.62 3.29
C ASN A 84 -19.07 28.13 3.48
N GLY A 85 -19.93 27.84 4.44
CA GLY A 85 -20.37 26.48 4.75
C GLY A 85 -20.18 26.13 6.22
N ARG A 86 -20.22 24.83 6.53
CA ARG A 86 -20.03 24.34 7.90
C ARG A 86 -19.46 22.93 7.91
N GLN A 87 -18.39 22.75 8.68
CA GLN A 87 -18.00 21.43 9.14
C GLN A 87 -18.67 21.16 10.49
N TYR A 88 -19.49 20.11 10.52
CA TYR A 88 -20.33 19.77 11.66
C TYR A 88 -19.61 18.96 12.73
N VAL A 89 -18.64 18.15 12.32
CA VAL A 89 -17.89 17.23 13.19
C VAL A 89 -16.43 17.11 12.71
N GLY A 90 -15.56 16.63 13.59
CA GLY A 90 -14.16 16.33 13.30
C GLY A 90 -13.26 17.56 13.23
N HIS A 91 -11.96 17.27 13.22
CA HIS A 91 -10.89 18.25 13.04
C HIS A 91 -10.70 18.61 11.55
N ILE A 92 -10.10 19.78 11.31
CA ILE A 92 -9.55 20.20 10.02
C ILE A 92 -8.03 20.17 10.12
N ILE A 93 -7.35 19.57 9.15
CA ILE A 93 -5.88 19.54 9.10
C ILE A 93 -5.37 19.75 7.68
N ALA A 94 -4.34 20.57 7.54
CA ALA A 94 -3.67 20.87 6.27
C ALA A 94 -2.16 20.68 6.41
N GLY A 95 -1.53 20.10 5.39
CA GLY A 95 -0.08 20.15 5.23
C GLY A 95 0.40 21.57 4.89
N GLY A 96 -0.45 22.36 4.23
CA GLY A 96 -0.26 23.78 3.95
C GLY A 96 -0.97 24.74 4.92
N GLN A 97 -1.32 25.92 4.42
CA GLN A 97 -1.96 27.01 5.16
C GLN A 97 -3.47 26.81 5.33
N THR A 98 -4.02 27.39 6.41
CA THR A 98 -5.47 27.44 6.65
C THR A 98 -6.00 28.88 6.82
N ASP A 99 -5.20 29.88 6.45
CA ASP A 99 -5.50 31.30 6.68
C ASP A 99 -6.77 31.76 5.94
N LYS A 100 -7.15 31.04 4.87
CA LYS A 100 -8.36 31.29 4.08
C LYS A 100 -9.59 30.52 4.58
N ILE A 101 -9.51 29.88 5.74
CA ILE A 101 -10.71 29.37 6.44
C ILE A 101 -11.35 30.54 7.18
N SER A 102 -12.58 30.88 6.80
CA SER A 102 -13.28 32.04 7.34
C SER A 102 -13.62 31.88 8.83
N GLU A 103 -13.72 33.01 9.52
CA GLU A 103 -14.09 33.03 10.95
C GLU A 103 -15.45 32.37 11.20
N ALA A 104 -16.40 32.53 10.27
CA ALA A 104 -17.71 31.88 10.37
C ALA A 104 -17.61 30.35 10.34
N VAL A 105 -16.72 29.79 9.52
CA VAL A 105 -16.46 28.34 9.51
C VAL A 105 -15.80 27.90 10.81
N ARG A 106 -14.78 28.64 11.29
CA ARG A 106 -14.07 28.34 12.55
C ARG A 106 -15.00 28.33 13.76
N LEU A 107 -15.86 29.33 13.88
CA LEU A 107 -16.86 29.42 14.95
C LEU A 107 -18.00 28.38 14.81
N GLY A 108 -18.20 27.84 13.59
CA GLY A 108 -19.23 26.86 13.29
C GLY A 108 -18.84 25.41 13.60
N LEU A 109 -17.56 25.15 13.88
CA LEU A 109 -17.04 23.82 14.23
C LEU A 109 -17.68 23.28 15.51
N GLU A 110 -17.66 21.94 15.66
CA GLU A 110 -18.05 21.35 16.93
C GLU A 110 -17.12 21.79 18.07
N ALA A 111 -17.66 21.91 19.27
CA ALA A 111 -16.89 22.34 20.43
C ALA A 111 -15.75 21.35 20.71
N GLY A 112 -14.52 21.84 20.70
CA GLY A 112 -13.30 21.03 20.89
C GLY A 112 -12.61 20.61 19.60
N ALA A 113 -13.22 20.83 18.43
CA ALA A 113 -12.55 20.63 17.15
C ALA A 113 -11.40 21.63 16.97
N GLN A 114 -10.42 21.23 16.17
CA GLN A 114 -9.19 21.98 15.94
C GLN A 114 -9.00 22.19 14.44
N VAL A 115 -8.34 23.29 14.11
CA VAL A 115 -7.85 23.58 12.77
C VAL A 115 -6.32 23.64 12.85
N THR A 116 -5.67 22.72 12.16
CA THR A 116 -4.21 22.60 12.14
C THR A 116 -3.69 22.98 10.75
N ALA A 117 -2.71 23.87 10.71
CA ALA A 117 -1.97 24.25 9.50
C ALA A 117 -0.52 23.76 9.61
N ASN A 118 0.16 23.64 8.47
CA ASN A 118 1.57 23.24 8.40
C ASN A 118 1.85 21.93 9.15
N ALA A 119 0.93 20.97 9.05
CA ALA A 119 1.05 19.69 9.74
C ALA A 119 2.24 18.89 9.18
N ALA A 120 3.18 18.51 10.04
CA ALA A 120 4.33 17.69 9.65
C ALA A 120 3.94 16.24 9.31
N THR A 121 2.78 15.78 9.80
CA THR A 121 2.24 14.44 9.57
C THR A 121 0.73 14.54 9.35
N LEU A 122 0.24 13.90 8.29
CA LEU A 122 -1.18 13.83 7.98
C LEU A 122 -1.76 12.45 8.34
N PRO A 123 -3.09 12.34 8.51
CA PRO A 123 -3.75 11.06 8.78
C PRO A 123 -3.66 10.04 7.64
N VAL A 124 -3.26 10.47 6.44
CA VAL A 124 -3.12 9.68 5.22
C VAL A 124 -1.82 10.06 4.52
N ASP A 125 -1.08 9.06 4.05
CA ASP A 125 -0.02 9.25 3.05
C ASP A 125 -0.67 9.18 1.67
N PHE A 126 -0.82 10.33 1.02
CA PHE A 126 -1.53 10.41 -0.26
C PHE A 126 -0.76 9.73 -1.41
N ALA A 127 0.56 9.67 -1.34
CA ALA A 127 1.36 9.03 -2.39
C ALA A 127 1.21 7.50 -2.32
N ASP A 128 1.29 6.94 -1.11
CA ASP A 128 1.06 5.52 -0.90
C ASP A 128 -0.41 5.15 -1.20
N ALA A 129 -1.37 5.95 -0.71
CA ALA A 129 -2.79 5.73 -1.00
C ALA A 129 -3.10 5.79 -2.51
N GLN A 130 -2.47 6.70 -3.27
CA GLN A 130 -2.64 6.76 -4.72
C GLN A 130 -2.09 5.52 -5.40
N SER A 131 -0.88 5.09 -5.02
CA SER A 131 -0.27 3.86 -5.53
C SER A 131 -1.15 2.65 -5.26
N ASP A 132 -1.69 2.52 -4.05
CA ASP A 132 -2.56 1.42 -3.65
C ASP A 132 -3.88 1.41 -4.44
N MET A 133 -4.51 2.58 -4.62
CA MET A 133 -5.77 2.66 -5.37
C MET A 133 -5.58 2.46 -6.88
N LEU A 134 -4.44 2.88 -7.45
CA LEU A 134 -4.06 2.55 -8.83
C LEU A 134 -3.86 1.05 -9.00
N ALA A 135 -3.11 0.41 -8.10
CA ALA A 135 -2.88 -1.03 -8.13
C ALA A 135 -4.18 -1.81 -7.95
N LEU A 136 -5.03 -1.39 -7.01
CA LEU A 136 -6.36 -1.99 -6.80
C LEU A 136 -7.19 -1.87 -8.08
N SER A 137 -7.33 -0.66 -8.63
CA SER A 137 -8.12 -0.42 -9.84
C SER A 137 -7.65 -1.27 -11.03
N ALA A 138 -6.33 -1.37 -11.24
CA ALA A 138 -5.75 -2.22 -12.28
C ALA A 138 -5.99 -3.72 -12.04
N SER A 139 -5.83 -4.20 -10.81
CA SER A 139 -6.08 -5.61 -10.46
C SER A 139 -7.54 -6.00 -10.65
N LEU A 140 -8.48 -5.13 -10.26
CA LEU A 140 -9.91 -5.35 -10.50
C LEU A 140 -10.23 -5.39 -12.00
N ALA A 141 -9.62 -4.50 -12.80
CA ALA A 141 -9.81 -4.45 -14.24
C ALA A 141 -9.31 -5.73 -14.96
N ALA A 142 -8.32 -6.42 -14.39
CA ALA A 142 -7.79 -7.67 -14.93
C ALA A 142 -8.68 -8.90 -14.63
N LEU A 143 -9.70 -8.76 -13.78
CA LEU A 143 -10.51 -9.90 -13.37
C LEU A 143 -11.36 -10.46 -14.52
N PRO A 144 -11.45 -11.79 -14.65
CA PRO A 144 -12.34 -12.41 -15.62
C PRO A 144 -13.80 -12.14 -15.23
N GLN A 145 -14.62 -11.86 -16.25
CA GLN A 145 -16.05 -11.73 -16.08
C GLN A 145 -16.66 -13.05 -15.57
N THR A 146 -17.57 -12.96 -14.60
CA THR A 146 -18.27 -14.13 -14.04
C THR A 146 -19.76 -14.17 -14.39
N GLY A 147 -20.37 -13.00 -14.65
CA GLY A 147 -21.77 -12.88 -15.05
C GLY A 147 -21.99 -12.72 -16.56
N ASP A 148 -23.26 -12.71 -16.97
CA ASP A 148 -23.66 -12.48 -18.35
C ASP A 148 -24.01 -11.01 -18.59
N ILE A 149 -23.68 -10.50 -19.78
CA ILE A 149 -24.01 -9.15 -20.23
C ILE A 149 -24.85 -9.24 -21.50
N LEU A 150 -26.08 -8.74 -21.44
CA LEU A 150 -26.99 -8.68 -22.58
C LEU A 150 -27.32 -7.23 -22.93
N LYS A 151 -26.89 -6.79 -24.11
CA LYS A 151 -27.24 -5.49 -24.68
C LYS A 151 -28.43 -5.63 -25.63
N GLN A 152 -29.60 -5.16 -25.20
CA GLN A 152 -30.83 -5.21 -26.01
C GLN A 152 -31.78 -4.07 -25.68
N TRP A 153 -32.63 -3.69 -26.63
CA TRP A 153 -33.68 -2.66 -26.42
C TRP A 153 -33.16 -1.30 -25.89
N GLY A 154 -31.89 -0.99 -26.17
CA GLY A 154 -31.20 0.22 -25.67
C GLY A 154 -30.76 0.13 -24.20
N GLY A 155 -30.82 -1.04 -23.58
CA GLY A 155 -30.41 -1.30 -22.21
C GLY A 155 -29.25 -2.29 -22.10
N LEU A 156 -28.65 -2.31 -20.92
CA LEU A 156 -27.72 -3.33 -20.44
C LEU A 156 -28.41 -4.14 -19.33
N TYR A 157 -28.48 -5.46 -19.53
CA TYR A 157 -29.03 -6.43 -18.59
C TYR A 157 -27.90 -7.34 -18.14
N LEU A 158 -27.55 -7.25 -16.86
CA LEU A 158 -26.40 -7.88 -16.23
C LEU A 158 -26.91 -8.97 -15.28
N THR A 159 -26.55 -10.22 -15.52
CA THR A 159 -27.02 -11.35 -14.71
C THR A 159 -25.83 -12.02 -14.05
N GLY A 160 -25.79 -12.02 -12.72
CA GLY A 160 -24.78 -12.77 -11.97
C GLY A 160 -25.00 -14.28 -12.08
N ASP A 161 -23.97 -15.05 -11.74
CA ASP A 161 -24.00 -16.52 -11.82
C ASP A 161 -24.80 -17.18 -10.67
N SER A 162 -25.39 -16.38 -9.78
CA SER A 162 -26.16 -16.82 -8.61
C SER A 162 -25.40 -17.66 -7.57
N SER A 163 -24.07 -17.77 -7.65
CA SER A 163 -23.27 -18.63 -6.75
C SER A 163 -21.95 -18.03 -6.27
N SER A 164 -21.22 -17.28 -7.10
CA SER A 164 -19.91 -16.72 -6.74
C SER A 164 -20.03 -15.57 -5.75
N GLU A 165 -19.12 -15.55 -4.78
CA GLU A 165 -18.98 -14.46 -3.80
C GLU A 165 -18.46 -13.16 -4.44
N LEU A 166 -17.91 -13.24 -5.65
CA LEU A 166 -17.50 -12.11 -6.47
C LEU A 166 -18.18 -12.20 -7.84
N GLN A 167 -18.86 -11.12 -8.22
CA GLN A 167 -19.53 -10.95 -9.51
C GLN A 167 -18.82 -9.86 -10.31
N VAL A 168 -18.19 -10.23 -11.42
CA VAL A 168 -17.43 -9.31 -12.27
C VAL A 168 -18.15 -9.13 -13.60
N PHE A 169 -18.33 -7.86 -13.99
CA PHE A 169 -18.88 -7.46 -15.28
C PHE A 169 -17.90 -6.49 -15.97
N ASN A 170 -17.40 -6.88 -17.14
CA ASN A 170 -16.47 -6.07 -17.93
C ASN A 170 -17.24 -5.36 -19.05
N LEU A 171 -17.34 -4.04 -18.95
CA LEU A 171 -18.22 -3.20 -19.77
C LEU A 171 -17.42 -2.16 -20.55
N SER A 172 -17.83 -1.89 -21.79
CA SER A 172 -17.37 -0.71 -22.52
C SER A 172 -18.11 0.53 -22.00
N GLY A 173 -17.37 1.56 -21.56
CA GLY A 173 -17.95 2.82 -21.09
C GLY A 173 -18.81 3.51 -22.15
N GLN A 174 -18.48 3.36 -23.43
CA GLN A 174 -19.32 3.84 -24.53
C GLN A 174 -20.68 3.14 -24.55
N ASP A 175 -20.71 1.82 -24.31
CA ASP A 175 -21.96 1.05 -24.26
C ASP A 175 -22.79 1.41 -23.04
N VAL A 176 -22.14 1.61 -21.88
CA VAL A 176 -22.81 2.08 -20.66
C VAL A 176 -23.40 3.48 -20.89
N GLN A 177 -22.63 4.40 -21.47
CA GLN A 177 -23.07 5.77 -21.77
C GLN A 177 -24.26 5.80 -22.74
N ALA A 178 -24.25 4.95 -23.78
CA ALA A 178 -25.33 4.88 -24.77
C ALA A 178 -26.61 4.20 -24.25
N SER A 179 -26.52 3.46 -23.13
CA SER A 179 -27.66 2.75 -22.56
C SER A 179 -28.55 3.64 -21.70
N HIS A 180 -29.87 3.46 -21.82
CA HIS A 180 -30.87 4.11 -20.95
C HIS A 180 -31.29 3.23 -19.76
N THR A 181 -31.05 1.92 -19.84
CA THR A 181 -31.33 0.95 -18.77
C THR A 181 -30.03 0.28 -18.31
N PHE A 182 -29.87 0.15 -16.99
CA PHE A 182 -28.83 -0.64 -16.34
C PHE A 182 -29.52 -1.54 -15.29
N ASP A 183 -29.75 -2.79 -15.67
CA ASP A 183 -30.54 -3.74 -14.87
C ASP A 183 -29.63 -4.88 -14.41
N VAL A 184 -29.64 -5.17 -13.10
CA VAL A 184 -28.73 -6.14 -12.49
C VAL A 184 -29.58 -7.16 -11.74
N SER A 185 -29.34 -8.45 -11.99
CA SER A 185 -30.08 -9.56 -11.39
C SER A 185 -29.18 -10.76 -11.12
N GLY A 186 -29.68 -11.78 -10.42
CA GLY A 186 -28.92 -13.02 -10.19
C GLY A 186 -27.68 -12.86 -9.30
N ILE A 187 -27.63 -11.84 -8.45
CA ILE A 187 -26.53 -11.59 -7.51
C ILE A 187 -26.86 -12.24 -6.16
N PRO A 188 -25.98 -13.07 -5.58
CA PRO A 188 -26.14 -13.56 -4.20
C PRO A 188 -26.11 -12.43 -3.17
N ASP A 189 -26.91 -12.52 -2.09
CA ASP A 189 -27.11 -11.45 -1.08
C ASP A 189 -25.81 -10.79 -0.57
N ASN A 190 -24.76 -11.59 -0.33
CA ASN A 190 -23.49 -11.13 0.23
C ASN A 190 -22.36 -10.97 -0.80
N ALA A 191 -22.64 -11.19 -2.09
CA ALA A 191 -21.62 -11.12 -3.12
C ALA A 191 -21.11 -9.68 -3.30
N THR A 192 -19.82 -9.56 -3.58
CA THR A 192 -19.18 -8.36 -4.10
C THR A 192 -19.49 -8.23 -5.58
N ILE A 193 -19.76 -7.00 -6.04
CA ILE A 193 -20.00 -6.70 -7.45
C ILE A 193 -18.91 -5.73 -7.93
N VAL A 194 -18.24 -6.07 -9.02
CA VAL A 194 -17.26 -5.22 -9.69
C VAL A 194 -17.75 -4.97 -11.12
N PHE A 195 -18.03 -3.71 -11.43
CA PHE A 195 -18.25 -3.23 -12.79
C PHE A 195 -16.96 -2.58 -13.28
N ASN A 196 -16.18 -3.29 -14.09
CA ASN A 196 -15.03 -2.71 -14.78
C ASN A 196 -15.52 -1.99 -16.03
N ILE A 197 -15.48 -0.66 -16.01
CA ILE A 197 -15.99 0.17 -17.11
C ILE A 197 -14.79 0.80 -17.82
N SER A 198 -14.46 0.28 -19.00
CA SER A 198 -13.30 0.72 -19.77
C SER A 198 -13.62 1.93 -20.65
N GLY A 199 -12.58 2.68 -21.00
CA GLY A 199 -12.67 3.85 -21.86
C GLY A 199 -12.40 5.16 -21.15
N ASP A 200 -12.20 6.18 -21.96
CA ASP A 200 -11.82 7.53 -21.55
C ASP A 200 -12.21 8.53 -22.66
N GLY A 201 -12.16 9.82 -22.36
CA GLY A 201 -12.27 10.88 -23.35
C GLY A 201 -13.10 12.09 -22.88
N HIS A 202 -13.11 13.13 -23.68
CA HIS A 202 -13.85 14.35 -23.35
C HIS A 202 -15.36 14.10 -23.22
N ASN A 203 -15.95 14.50 -22.10
CA ASN A 203 -17.33 14.20 -21.69
C ASN A 203 -17.62 12.69 -21.47
N PHE A 204 -16.63 11.95 -20.97
CA PHE A 204 -16.83 10.57 -20.57
C PHE A 204 -17.79 10.50 -19.39
N ALA A 205 -19.04 10.11 -19.68
CA ALA A 205 -20.18 10.21 -18.77
C ALA A 205 -20.96 8.88 -18.70
N PRO A 206 -20.28 7.73 -18.50
CA PRO A 206 -20.91 6.41 -18.63
C PRO A 206 -22.08 6.24 -17.67
N LEU A 207 -22.03 6.83 -16.47
CA LEU A 207 -23.04 6.60 -15.44
C LEU A 207 -24.29 7.50 -15.53
N ASN A 208 -24.28 8.50 -16.40
CA ASN A 208 -25.35 9.51 -16.43
C ASN A 208 -26.64 8.95 -17.05
N ASN A 209 -27.77 9.59 -16.72
CA ASN A 209 -29.09 9.39 -17.35
C ASN A 209 -29.70 7.98 -17.20
N LYS A 210 -29.36 7.24 -16.15
CA LYS A 210 -29.95 5.92 -15.87
C LYS A 210 -30.05 5.63 -14.37
N SER A 211 -30.88 4.65 -14.02
CA SER A 211 -31.11 4.22 -12.64
C SER A 211 -30.18 3.09 -12.24
N TYR A 212 -29.71 3.11 -10.99
CA TYR A 212 -28.91 2.05 -10.36
C TYR A 212 -29.68 1.32 -9.23
N ALA A 213 -31.01 1.49 -9.17
CA ALA A 213 -31.81 1.04 -8.03
C ALA A 213 -31.74 -0.48 -7.76
N THR A 214 -31.41 -1.30 -8.75
CA THR A 214 -31.20 -2.75 -8.59
C THR A 214 -30.01 -3.08 -7.68
N LEU A 215 -29.08 -2.15 -7.50
CA LEU A 215 -27.89 -2.29 -6.66
C LEU A 215 -28.10 -1.84 -5.22
N ILE A 216 -29.27 -1.28 -4.85
CA ILE A 216 -29.54 -0.74 -3.51
C ILE A 216 -29.18 -1.73 -2.39
N GLN A 217 -29.50 -3.02 -2.57
CA GLN A 217 -29.22 -4.06 -1.59
C GLN A 217 -27.72 -4.44 -1.51
N HIS A 218 -26.95 -4.19 -2.56
CA HIS A 218 -25.52 -4.49 -2.67
C HIS A 218 -24.64 -3.23 -2.67
N ARG A 219 -25.18 -2.03 -2.35
CA ARG A 219 -24.42 -0.77 -2.49
C ARG A 219 -23.09 -0.77 -1.76
N HIS A 220 -23.06 -1.36 -0.56
CA HIS A 220 -21.86 -1.43 0.28
C HIS A 220 -20.85 -2.46 -0.24
N ARG A 221 -21.19 -3.24 -1.27
CA ARG A 221 -20.40 -4.31 -1.84
C ARG A 221 -20.19 -4.12 -3.35
N THR A 222 -20.52 -2.94 -3.87
CA THR A 222 -20.44 -2.64 -5.30
C THR A 222 -19.32 -1.64 -5.58
N ILE A 223 -18.51 -1.91 -6.60
CA ILE A 223 -17.49 -1.01 -7.14
C ILE A 223 -17.77 -0.75 -8.61
N PHE A 224 -17.82 0.52 -9.00
CA PHE A 224 -17.65 0.98 -10.37
C PHE A 224 -16.19 1.37 -10.57
N ASN A 225 -15.45 0.52 -11.27
CA ASN A 225 -14.01 0.64 -11.48
C ASN A 225 -13.72 1.24 -12.86
N PHE A 226 -12.98 2.35 -12.88
CA PHE A 226 -12.59 3.10 -14.07
C PHE A 226 -11.06 3.16 -14.15
N ALA A 227 -10.44 2.03 -14.49
CA ALA A 227 -8.98 1.91 -14.48
C ALA A 227 -8.28 2.78 -15.53
N ASP A 228 -8.92 3.02 -16.68
CA ASP A 228 -8.31 3.72 -17.82
C ASP A 228 -8.73 5.20 -17.92
N ALA A 229 -9.71 5.65 -17.13
CA ALA A 229 -10.31 6.97 -17.29
C ALA A 229 -9.39 8.06 -16.73
N THR A 230 -9.12 9.09 -17.53
CA THR A 230 -8.43 10.32 -17.10
C THR A 230 -9.42 11.45 -16.83
N THR A 231 -10.65 11.33 -17.31
CA THR A 231 -11.76 12.25 -16.99
C THR A 231 -13.04 11.47 -16.73
N LEU A 232 -13.90 11.96 -15.84
CA LEU A 232 -15.19 11.34 -15.55
C LEU A 232 -16.26 12.36 -15.13
N ASP A 233 -17.34 12.43 -15.91
CA ASP A 233 -18.46 13.31 -15.65
C ASP A 233 -19.61 12.59 -14.96
N LEU A 234 -20.00 13.07 -13.78
CA LEU A 234 -21.09 12.51 -12.97
C LEU A 234 -22.18 13.57 -12.74
N ALA A 235 -23.29 13.47 -13.45
CA ALA A 235 -24.36 14.48 -13.37
C ALA A 235 -25.75 13.85 -13.32
N GLY A 236 -26.56 14.29 -12.35
CA GLY A 236 -27.99 13.97 -12.31
C GLY A 236 -28.32 12.51 -11.98
N LEU A 237 -27.41 11.81 -11.30
CA LEU A 237 -27.58 10.41 -10.90
C LEU A 237 -27.44 10.21 -9.38
N GLN A 238 -27.94 9.07 -8.91
CA GLN A 238 -27.61 8.50 -7.61
C GLN A 238 -26.82 7.22 -7.84
N THR A 239 -25.54 7.20 -7.45
CA THR A 239 -24.74 5.97 -7.53
C THR A 239 -25.15 5.00 -6.43
N GLU A 240 -24.95 3.70 -6.62
CA GLU A 240 -25.21 2.65 -5.62
C GLU A 240 -23.96 1.75 -5.48
N GLY A 241 -22.80 2.37 -5.24
CA GLY A 241 -21.50 1.70 -5.17
C GLY A 241 -20.35 2.69 -5.13
N VAL A 242 -19.18 2.21 -4.71
CA VAL A 242 -17.91 2.97 -4.71
C VAL A 242 -17.58 3.38 -6.15
N ILE A 243 -17.17 4.63 -6.35
CA ILE A 243 -16.54 5.06 -7.60
C ILE A 243 -15.03 4.98 -7.40
N LEU A 244 -14.36 4.07 -8.11
CA LEU A 244 -12.91 3.91 -8.08
C LEU A 244 -12.34 4.35 -9.44
N ALA A 245 -11.87 5.59 -9.51
CA ALA A 245 -11.35 6.21 -10.72
C ALA A 245 -10.03 6.97 -10.43
N PRO A 246 -8.98 6.30 -9.91
CA PRO A 246 -7.81 6.94 -9.30
C PRO A 246 -6.98 7.82 -10.25
N GLN A 247 -7.17 7.70 -11.56
CA GLN A 247 -6.53 8.54 -12.60
C GLN A 247 -7.42 9.67 -13.10
N ALA A 248 -8.70 9.69 -12.74
CA ALA A 248 -9.68 10.56 -13.37
C ALA A 248 -9.85 11.88 -12.61
N ASP A 249 -9.89 12.98 -13.36
CA ASP A 249 -10.44 14.24 -12.91
C ASP A 249 -11.96 14.19 -12.99
N ILE A 250 -12.63 14.24 -11.84
CA ILE A 250 -14.10 14.13 -11.77
C ILE A 250 -14.76 15.51 -11.82
N THR A 251 -15.71 15.66 -12.74
CA THR A 251 -16.66 16.80 -12.75
C THR A 251 -18.05 16.33 -12.32
N ALA A 252 -18.52 16.80 -11.18
CA ALA A 252 -19.76 16.32 -10.55
C ALA A 252 -20.72 17.46 -10.12
N PRO A 253 -21.38 18.16 -11.07
CA PRO A 253 -22.11 19.40 -10.77
C PRO A 253 -23.35 19.20 -9.90
N HIS A 254 -23.97 18.02 -9.91
CA HIS A 254 -25.14 17.70 -9.09
C HIS A 254 -25.43 16.19 -9.11
N GLY A 255 -26.18 15.72 -8.12
CA GLY A 255 -26.54 14.31 -7.93
C GLY A 255 -26.12 13.83 -6.54
N THR A 256 -26.00 12.52 -6.36
CA THR A 256 -25.62 11.92 -5.09
C THR A 256 -24.71 10.72 -5.29
N ALA A 257 -23.54 10.76 -4.66
CA ALA A 257 -22.71 9.57 -4.46
C ALA A 257 -23.08 8.93 -3.12
N THR A 258 -23.69 7.74 -3.14
CA THR A 258 -24.14 7.07 -1.90
C THR A 258 -23.03 6.36 -1.15
N MET A 259 -21.90 6.12 -1.83
CA MET A 259 -20.70 5.44 -1.35
C MET A 259 -19.47 6.29 -1.71
N PRO A 260 -18.28 5.98 -1.15
CA PRO A 260 -17.06 6.76 -1.38
C PRO A 260 -16.71 6.94 -2.86
N ILE A 261 -16.11 8.09 -3.16
CA ILE A 261 -15.42 8.35 -4.43
C ILE A 261 -13.91 8.34 -4.18
N VAL A 262 -13.16 7.66 -5.04
CA VAL A 262 -11.70 7.71 -5.14
C VAL A 262 -11.34 8.22 -6.53
N ALA A 263 -10.59 9.32 -6.61
CA ALA A 263 -10.30 9.98 -7.90
C ALA A 263 -8.93 10.69 -7.91
N ASN A 264 -8.48 11.16 -9.08
CA ASN A 264 -7.34 12.08 -9.13
C ASN A 264 -7.74 13.43 -8.51
N SER A 265 -8.72 14.11 -9.10
CA SER A 265 -9.29 15.36 -8.57
C SER A 265 -10.82 15.32 -8.55
N PHE A 266 -11.43 16.25 -7.82
CA PHE A 266 -12.89 16.42 -7.79
C PHE A 266 -13.30 17.89 -7.89
N SER A 267 -14.23 18.18 -8.80
CA SER A 267 -14.84 19.49 -8.97
C SER A 267 -16.34 19.38 -9.11
N GLY A 268 -17.11 19.95 -8.18
CA GLY A 268 -18.56 19.94 -8.31
C GLY A 268 -19.36 20.17 -7.03
N SER A 269 -20.67 19.98 -7.12
CA SER A 269 -21.63 20.20 -6.02
C SER A 269 -22.48 18.97 -5.68
N MET A 270 -22.08 17.79 -6.17
CA MET A 270 -22.71 16.52 -5.83
C MET A 270 -22.70 16.28 -4.30
N GLU A 271 -23.80 15.72 -3.77
CA GLU A 271 -23.85 15.25 -2.38
C GLU A 271 -23.00 13.98 -2.24
N LEU A 272 -22.04 13.99 -1.33
CA LEU A 272 -21.13 12.86 -1.09
C LEU A 272 -21.46 12.21 0.25
N ARG A 273 -22.03 11.01 0.25
CA ARG A 273 -22.46 10.40 1.52
C ARG A 273 -21.33 9.68 2.24
N GLY A 274 -20.47 9.00 1.49
CA GLY A 274 -19.48 8.07 2.05
C GLY A 274 -20.11 6.81 2.63
N GLY A 275 -19.30 6.00 3.30
CA GLY A 275 -19.69 4.72 3.85
C GLY A 275 -18.57 3.70 3.77
N ALA A 276 -18.64 2.63 4.56
CA ALA A 276 -17.67 1.56 4.47
C ALA A 276 -18.03 0.63 3.31
N PHE A 277 -17.06 0.35 2.45
CA PHE A 277 -17.12 -0.83 1.61
C PHE A 277 -17.03 -2.10 2.49
N LEU A 278 -17.85 -3.10 2.20
CA LEU A 278 -18.01 -4.33 2.98
C LEU A 278 -17.85 -5.58 2.09
N GLY A 279 -17.59 -5.39 0.80
CA GLY A 279 -17.32 -6.48 -0.12
C GLY A 279 -15.96 -7.12 0.16
N GLN A 280 -15.82 -8.37 -0.25
CA GLN A 280 -14.53 -9.06 -0.32
C GLN A 280 -13.95 -8.90 -1.72
N LEU A 281 -12.74 -8.37 -1.82
CA LEU A 281 -11.98 -8.25 -3.07
C LEU A 281 -10.94 -9.38 -3.17
N PRO A 282 -10.50 -9.76 -4.39
CA PRO A 282 -9.49 -10.81 -4.57
C PRO A 282 -8.20 -10.59 -3.78
N SER A 283 -7.82 -9.32 -3.56
CA SER A 283 -6.70 -8.89 -2.72
C SER A 283 -6.93 -9.07 -1.21
N ASP A 284 -8.17 -9.18 -0.74
CA ASP A 284 -8.47 -9.47 0.68
C ASP A 284 -8.16 -10.93 1.04
N ASN A 285 -8.04 -11.80 0.02
CA ASN A 285 -7.55 -13.17 0.14
C ASN A 285 -6.11 -13.34 -0.35
N ALA A 286 -5.48 -12.26 -0.81
CA ALA A 286 -4.06 -12.27 -1.16
C ALA A 286 -3.24 -12.29 0.12
N VAL A 287 -2.48 -13.36 0.33
CA VAL A 287 -1.39 -13.32 1.30
C VAL A 287 -0.41 -12.27 0.81
N CYS A 288 -0.47 -11.06 1.37
CA CYS A 288 0.57 -10.06 1.15
C CYS A 288 1.90 -10.65 1.65
N LYS A 289 2.80 -10.89 0.71
CA LYS A 289 4.16 -11.38 0.92
C LYS A 289 5.14 -10.23 1.19
N GLY A 290 4.62 -9.09 1.67
CA GLY A 290 5.43 -8.00 2.18
C GLY A 290 5.97 -8.32 3.57
N GLY A 291 7.03 -7.63 3.97
CA GLY A 291 7.62 -7.74 5.30
C GLY A 291 8.99 -8.40 5.33
N LEU A 292 9.36 -8.87 6.52
CA LEU A 292 10.70 -9.37 6.80
C LEU A 292 10.87 -10.82 6.32
N TYR A 293 11.90 -11.08 5.54
CA TYR A 293 12.30 -12.41 5.12
C TYR A 293 13.65 -12.77 5.73
N ALA A 294 13.78 -14.02 6.18
CA ALA A 294 14.96 -14.54 6.84
C ALA A 294 15.47 -15.78 6.13
N ILE A 295 16.79 -15.90 6.00
CA ILE A 295 17.42 -17.14 5.53
C ILE A 295 17.84 -17.99 6.73
N ASN A 296 17.46 -19.26 6.70
CA ASN A 296 17.98 -20.31 7.58
C ASN A 296 18.96 -21.16 6.77
N TYR A 297 20.25 -20.81 6.84
CA TYR A 297 21.30 -21.51 6.07
C TYR A 297 21.44 -22.99 6.44
N TYR A 298 21.00 -23.37 7.64
CA TYR A 298 21.03 -24.75 8.13
C TYR A 298 19.69 -25.47 7.95
N GLY A 299 18.76 -24.84 7.23
CA GLY A 299 17.49 -25.42 6.87
C GLY A 299 17.64 -26.64 5.96
N ASP A 300 16.56 -27.40 5.88
CA ASP A 300 16.41 -28.53 4.97
C ASP A 300 14.98 -28.53 4.39
N THR A 301 14.60 -29.58 3.68
CA THR A 301 13.25 -29.68 3.08
C THR A 301 12.12 -29.65 4.11
N GLU A 302 12.37 -30.13 5.32
CA GLU A 302 11.40 -30.17 6.41
C GLU A 302 11.29 -28.78 7.07
N GLN A 303 12.43 -28.23 7.50
CA GLN A 303 12.52 -26.96 8.23
C GLN A 303 12.31 -25.74 7.35
N GLY A 304 12.75 -25.79 6.09
CA GLY A 304 12.76 -24.65 5.16
C GLY A 304 14.06 -23.85 5.20
N TYR A 305 14.40 -23.26 4.06
CA TYR A 305 15.61 -22.45 3.87
C TYR A 305 15.35 -20.95 4.01
N VAL A 306 14.13 -20.51 3.73
CA VAL A 306 13.71 -19.11 3.82
C VAL A 306 12.37 -19.05 4.53
N HIS A 307 12.20 -18.06 5.39
CA HIS A 307 10.97 -17.82 6.11
C HIS A 307 10.53 -16.37 5.98
N GLN A 308 9.22 -16.14 5.88
CA GLN A 308 8.61 -14.84 6.14
C GLN A 308 8.39 -14.71 7.65
N ILE A 309 8.66 -13.54 8.21
CA ILE A 309 8.47 -13.24 9.63
C ILE A 309 7.39 -12.17 9.75
N ASP A 310 6.34 -12.49 10.50
CA ASP A 310 5.34 -11.52 10.93
C ASP A 310 5.90 -10.71 12.10
N LEU A 311 6.09 -9.40 11.89
CA LEU A 311 6.63 -8.50 12.92
C LEU A 311 5.70 -8.31 14.11
N SER A 312 4.38 -8.48 13.94
CA SER A 312 3.40 -8.25 15.00
C SER A 312 3.35 -9.41 15.99
N SER A 313 3.54 -10.64 15.50
CA SER A 313 3.39 -11.86 16.28
C SER A 313 4.71 -12.60 16.53
N GLY A 314 5.76 -12.27 15.76
CA GLY A 314 7.02 -13.01 15.70
C GLY A 314 6.86 -14.41 15.08
N GLN A 315 5.68 -14.74 14.55
CA GLN A 315 5.46 -15.99 13.83
C GLN A 315 6.29 -16.01 12.56
N SER A 316 6.67 -17.22 12.15
CA SER A 316 7.53 -17.39 11.00
C SER A 316 7.08 -18.54 10.12
N ASP A 317 6.74 -18.19 8.87
CA ASP A 317 6.17 -19.10 7.89
C ASP A 317 7.21 -19.49 6.85
N LYS A 318 7.32 -20.78 6.56
CA LYS A 318 8.26 -21.31 5.57
C LYS A 318 7.87 -20.87 4.16
N VAL A 319 8.83 -20.33 3.40
CA VAL A 319 8.70 -20.15 1.95
C VAL A 319 8.86 -21.50 1.27
N ILE A 320 7.85 -21.91 0.51
CA ILE A 320 7.79 -23.22 -0.16
C ILE A 320 8.38 -23.18 -1.58
N ASN A 321 8.63 -24.35 -2.16
CA ASN A 321 9.12 -24.50 -3.55
C ASN A 321 10.45 -23.79 -3.84
N LEU A 322 11.23 -23.54 -2.80
CA LEU A 322 12.55 -22.93 -2.89
C LEU A 322 13.59 -23.97 -2.46
N ASN A 323 14.57 -24.21 -3.33
CA ASN A 323 15.74 -25.00 -2.98
C ASN A 323 16.93 -24.05 -2.93
N ASN A 324 17.46 -23.79 -1.74
CA ASN A 324 18.48 -22.77 -1.58
C ASN A 324 19.63 -23.27 -0.72
N THR A 325 20.83 -23.04 -1.24
CA THR A 325 22.12 -23.39 -0.64
C THR A 325 22.96 -22.16 -0.35
N ALA A 326 22.50 -20.96 -0.75
CA ALA A 326 23.12 -19.70 -0.40
C ALA A 326 22.92 -19.37 1.08
N SER A 327 23.84 -18.58 1.64
CA SER A 327 23.73 -18.02 3.00
C SER A 327 23.37 -16.54 2.99
N ASN A 328 22.99 -16.02 1.83
CA ASN A 328 22.76 -14.61 1.57
C ASN A 328 21.42 -14.41 0.88
N ILE A 329 20.75 -13.28 1.10
CA ILE A 329 19.46 -12.97 0.49
C ILE A 329 19.33 -11.46 0.25
N ALA A 330 18.73 -11.08 -0.87
CA ALA A 330 18.28 -9.72 -1.11
C ALA A 330 16.88 -9.75 -1.73
N SER A 331 16.17 -8.63 -1.75
CA SER A 331 14.85 -8.53 -2.36
C SER A 331 14.72 -7.29 -3.22
N HIS A 332 14.00 -7.43 -4.33
CA HIS A 332 13.60 -6.32 -5.18
C HIS A 332 12.42 -6.75 -6.06
N ASN A 333 11.42 -5.87 -6.22
CA ASN A 333 10.24 -6.06 -7.09
C ASN A 333 9.56 -7.43 -6.94
N GLY A 334 9.23 -7.82 -5.71
CA GLY A 334 8.52 -9.09 -5.45
C GLY A 334 9.36 -10.35 -5.66
N LYS A 335 10.68 -10.21 -5.85
CA LYS A 335 11.61 -11.33 -5.97
C LYS A 335 12.60 -11.35 -4.82
N LEU A 336 12.98 -12.55 -4.43
CA LEU A 336 14.14 -12.81 -3.56
C LEU A 336 15.31 -13.24 -4.45
N TYR A 337 16.51 -12.74 -4.18
CA TYR A 337 17.73 -13.03 -4.93
C TYR A 337 18.77 -13.70 -4.05
N PHE A 338 19.54 -14.62 -4.64
CA PHE A 338 20.55 -15.42 -3.96
C PHE A 338 21.79 -15.56 -4.85
N ILE A 339 22.98 -15.51 -4.25
CA ILE A 339 24.23 -15.89 -4.93
C ILE A 339 24.79 -17.13 -4.26
N ASP A 340 24.70 -18.27 -4.96
CA ASP A 340 25.16 -19.58 -4.46
C ASP A 340 26.46 -20.02 -5.12
N GLN A 341 27.46 -20.34 -4.29
CA GLN A 341 28.76 -20.79 -4.77
C GLN A 341 28.73 -22.29 -5.10
N GLN A 342 28.80 -22.60 -6.38
CA GLN A 342 28.81 -23.97 -6.89
C GLN A 342 30.14 -24.68 -6.65
N SER A 343 31.25 -23.93 -6.71
CA SER A 343 32.59 -24.50 -6.54
C SER A 343 33.56 -23.47 -5.96
N SER A 344 34.07 -23.74 -4.76
CA SER A 344 35.12 -22.93 -4.14
C SER A 344 36.47 -23.01 -4.87
N LYS A 345 36.72 -24.11 -5.62
CA LYS A 345 37.96 -24.32 -6.38
C LYS A 345 38.01 -23.44 -7.63
N THR A 346 36.92 -23.39 -8.39
CA THR A 346 36.82 -22.63 -9.63
C THR A 346 36.19 -21.26 -9.44
N ARG A 347 35.62 -21.00 -8.25
CA ARG A 347 34.86 -19.78 -7.90
C ARG A 347 33.54 -19.64 -8.67
N ALA A 348 33.11 -20.67 -9.39
CA ALA A 348 31.84 -20.66 -10.10
C ALA A 348 30.68 -20.48 -9.11
N SER A 349 29.76 -19.58 -9.45
CA SER A 349 28.58 -19.25 -8.65
C SER A 349 27.37 -19.06 -9.57
N HIS A 350 26.18 -19.22 -9.02
CA HIS A 350 24.91 -18.97 -9.70
C HIS A 350 24.17 -17.83 -9.02
N ILE A 351 23.50 -17.00 -9.82
CA ILE A 351 22.52 -16.02 -9.34
C ILE A 351 21.14 -16.63 -9.54
N TYR A 352 20.42 -16.83 -8.45
CA TYR A 352 19.05 -17.32 -8.46
C TYR A 352 18.09 -16.20 -8.08
N SER A 353 16.89 -16.25 -8.64
CA SER A 353 15.74 -15.51 -8.12
C SER A 353 14.65 -16.47 -7.64
N TYR A 354 13.79 -16.01 -6.75
CA TYR A 354 12.53 -16.65 -6.41
C TYR A 354 11.43 -15.61 -6.52
N ASP A 355 10.49 -15.87 -7.41
CA ASP A 355 9.34 -15.00 -7.63
C ASP A 355 8.25 -15.30 -6.59
N LEU A 356 7.94 -14.31 -5.76
CA LEU A 356 6.94 -14.46 -4.72
C LEU A 356 5.55 -14.64 -5.30
N SER A 357 5.27 -14.14 -6.51
CA SER A 357 3.93 -14.31 -7.11
C SER A 357 3.69 -15.74 -7.54
N THR A 358 4.57 -16.27 -8.37
CA THR A 358 4.44 -17.59 -8.97
C THR A 358 4.95 -18.70 -8.05
N GLN A 359 5.67 -18.34 -6.98
CA GLN A 359 6.33 -19.27 -6.06
C GLN A 359 7.33 -20.19 -6.76
N THR A 360 8.04 -19.65 -7.75
CA THR A 360 9.02 -20.39 -8.55
C THR A 360 10.40 -19.79 -8.43
N GLN A 361 11.39 -20.67 -8.26
CA GLN A 361 12.80 -20.31 -8.35
C GLN A 361 13.29 -20.40 -9.80
N ALA A 362 14.13 -19.46 -10.22
CA ALA A 362 14.79 -19.46 -11.52
C ALA A 362 16.31 -19.22 -11.37
N LEU A 363 17.10 -19.84 -12.25
CA LEU A 363 18.49 -19.47 -12.46
C LEU A 363 18.50 -18.25 -13.40
N GLU A 364 18.93 -17.10 -12.90
CA GLU A 364 18.99 -15.87 -13.69
C GLU A 364 20.27 -15.83 -14.52
N SER A 365 21.42 -16.10 -13.90
CA SER A 365 22.72 -16.08 -14.57
C SER A 365 23.79 -16.90 -13.85
N VAL A 366 24.90 -17.14 -14.56
CA VAL A 366 26.10 -17.77 -14.01
C VAL A 366 27.16 -16.68 -13.84
N THR A 367 27.87 -16.69 -12.71
CA THR A 367 28.93 -15.74 -12.40
C THR A 367 30.13 -16.45 -11.76
N ASP A 368 31.16 -15.69 -11.42
CA ASP A 368 32.28 -16.18 -10.63
C ASP A 368 32.59 -15.26 -9.44
N GLY A 369 33.15 -15.80 -8.37
CA GLY A 369 33.40 -15.03 -7.16
C GLY A 369 33.86 -15.86 -5.97
N TYR A 370 34.47 -15.17 -5.01
CA TYR A 370 34.60 -15.74 -3.68
C TYR A 370 33.20 -15.92 -3.06
N LYS A 371 33.11 -16.78 -2.04
CA LYS A 371 31.84 -17.02 -1.34
C LYS A 371 31.26 -15.68 -0.88
N VAL A 372 30.07 -15.35 -1.39
CA VAL A 372 29.31 -14.18 -0.99
C VAL A 372 28.78 -14.42 0.43
N ILE A 373 29.02 -13.46 1.30
CA ILE A 373 28.62 -13.49 2.72
C ILE A 373 27.41 -12.59 2.95
N ARG A 374 27.35 -11.44 2.27
CA ARG A 374 26.32 -10.40 2.43
C ARG A 374 25.80 -10.00 1.06
N LEU A 375 24.51 -9.70 0.96
CA LEU A 375 23.87 -9.34 -0.30
C LEU A 375 22.80 -8.27 -0.06
N ALA A 376 22.77 -7.24 -0.89
CA ALA A 376 21.69 -6.27 -0.94
C ALA A 376 21.43 -5.88 -2.39
N TYR A 377 20.21 -5.44 -2.69
CA TYR A 377 19.87 -4.90 -4.00
C TYR A 377 20.14 -3.39 -4.02
N ASP A 378 20.98 -2.93 -4.95
CA ASP A 378 21.23 -1.51 -5.21
C ASP A 378 20.25 -1.02 -6.26
N ILE A 379 19.13 -0.43 -5.82
CA ILE A 379 18.06 0.02 -6.70
C ILE A 379 18.49 1.14 -7.66
N SER A 380 19.52 1.91 -7.30
CA SER A 380 19.98 3.04 -8.10
C SER A 380 20.78 2.60 -9.32
N ALA A 381 21.56 1.53 -9.16
CA ALA A 381 22.40 0.96 -10.19
C ALA A 381 21.80 -0.30 -10.83
N ASP A 382 20.66 -0.79 -10.32
CA ASP A 382 19.98 -2.02 -10.73
C ASP A 382 20.89 -3.26 -10.71
N VAL A 383 21.58 -3.46 -9.59
CA VAL A 383 22.56 -4.55 -9.40
C VAL A 383 22.48 -5.15 -8.01
N LEU A 384 22.99 -6.38 -7.87
CA LEU A 384 23.23 -6.97 -6.56
C LEU A 384 24.58 -6.50 -6.00
N LYS A 385 24.54 -5.74 -4.90
CA LYS A 385 25.71 -5.42 -4.10
C LYS A 385 26.02 -6.60 -3.20
N ALA A 386 27.23 -7.12 -3.27
CA ALA A 386 27.66 -8.27 -2.50
C ALA A 386 28.99 -8.03 -1.81
N THR A 387 29.25 -8.73 -0.71
CA THR A 387 30.59 -8.76 -0.12
C THR A 387 31.09 -10.17 0.16
N SER A 388 32.41 -10.35 0.06
CA SER A 388 33.12 -11.50 0.57
C SER A 388 34.16 -11.03 1.58
N ARG A 389 33.81 -11.15 2.86
CA ARG A 389 34.52 -10.53 4.00
C ARG A 389 34.65 -9.02 3.82
N THR A 390 35.82 -8.55 3.38
CA THR A 390 36.11 -7.14 3.19
C THR A 390 35.94 -6.67 1.76
N TYR A 391 35.98 -7.56 0.76
CA TYR A 391 35.83 -7.15 -0.63
C TYR A 391 34.37 -7.01 -1.03
N ALA A 392 34.04 -5.93 -1.72
CA ALA A 392 32.71 -5.68 -2.28
C ALA A 392 32.70 -5.80 -3.82
N TYR A 393 31.54 -6.21 -4.33
CA TYR A 393 31.29 -6.47 -5.73
C TYR A 393 29.89 -5.97 -6.11
N ASN A 394 29.71 -5.57 -7.36
CA ASN A 394 28.42 -5.52 -8.00
C ASN A 394 28.27 -6.70 -8.94
N TYR A 395 27.08 -7.29 -8.97
CA TYR A 395 26.69 -8.31 -9.93
C TYR A 395 25.48 -7.82 -10.71
N ASP A 396 25.59 -7.80 -12.03
CA ASP A 396 24.44 -7.64 -12.90
C ASP A 396 23.63 -8.95 -12.89
N VAL A 397 22.33 -8.85 -12.60
CA VAL A 397 21.48 -10.03 -12.37
C VAL A 397 21.29 -10.84 -13.65
N ALA A 398 21.05 -10.16 -14.78
CA ALA A 398 20.70 -10.80 -16.04
C ALA A 398 21.90 -11.44 -16.74
N THR A 399 23.06 -10.79 -16.69
CA THR A 399 24.28 -11.22 -17.38
C THR A 399 25.22 -12.01 -16.48
N GLY A 400 25.13 -11.83 -15.16
CA GLY A 400 26.08 -12.37 -14.20
C GLY A 400 27.42 -11.64 -14.19
N GLU A 401 27.56 -10.51 -14.91
CA GLU A 401 28.79 -9.73 -14.95
C GLU A 401 29.13 -9.22 -13.54
N LYS A 402 30.38 -9.44 -13.13
CA LYS A 402 30.89 -9.00 -11.83
C LYS A 402 31.83 -7.82 -11.99
N HIS A 403 31.51 -6.74 -11.28
CA HIS A 403 32.37 -5.58 -11.12
C HIS A 403 32.97 -5.52 -9.71
N VAL A 404 34.30 -5.47 -9.59
CA VAL A 404 34.99 -5.39 -8.30
C VAL A 404 35.08 -3.94 -7.84
N LEU A 405 34.53 -3.63 -6.67
CA LEU A 405 34.49 -2.26 -6.14
C LEU A 405 35.70 -1.92 -5.29
N GLY A 406 36.22 -2.90 -4.54
CA GLY A 406 37.36 -2.70 -3.64
C GLY A 406 37.12 -3.33 -2.29
N LYS A 407 37.84 -2.83 -1.26
CA LYS A 407 37.70 -3.29 0.12
C LYS A 407 36.95 -2.25 0.95
N MET A 408 36.03 -2.72 1.78
CA MET A 408 35.53 -1.96 2.93
C MET A 408 36.68 -1.68 3.90
N LYS A 409 36.74 -0.44 4.39
CA LYS A 409 37.82 0.02 5.28
C LYS A 409 37.23 0.63 6.56
N ALA A 410 37.60 0.06 7.69
CA ALA A 410 37.42 0.63 9.03
C ALA A 410 38.65 0.25 9.88
N SER A 411 39.06 1.12 10.80
CA SER A 411 40.31 0.95 11.57
C SER A 411 40.31 -0.26 12.50
N ASP A 412 39.13 -0.66 13.00
CA ASP A 412 39.00 -1.61 14.11
C ASP A 412 37.99 -2.75 13.83
N GLU A 413 37.79 -3.11 12.55
CA GLU A 413 36.84 -4.17 12.16
C GLU A 413 37.45 -5.26 11.29
N ASP A 414 37.09 -6.51 11.56
CA ASP A 414 37.55 -7.68 10.81
C ASP A 414 36.56 -8.18 9.75
N PHE A 415 35.33 -7.64 9.76
CA PHE A 415 34.24 -7.96 8.85
C PHE A 415 33.96 -9.46 8.71
N LYS A 416 34.18 -10.25 9.77
CA LYS A 416 33.87 -11.69 9.76
C LYS A 416 32.38 -11.98 9.83
N ASN A 417 31.61 -11.11 10.49
CA ASN A 417 30.17 -11.25 10.74
C ASN A 417 29.41 -9.98 10.33
N GLY A 418 28.09 -10.02 10.45
CA GLY A 418 27.18 -8.95 10.07
C GLY A 418 26.85 -8.96 8.59
N ASP A 419 26.18 -7.90 8.14
CA ASP A 419 25.46 -7.86 6.87
C ASP A 419 25.41 -6.44 6.26
N ILE A 420 24.79 -6.26 5.10
CA ILE A 420 24.60 -4.96 4.43
C ILE A 420 23.16 -4.74 4.01
N ALA A 421 22.70 -3.49 4.04
CA ALA A 421 21.40 -3.10 3.51
C ALA A 421 21.45 -1.66 3.01
N TYR A 422 20.69 -1.34 1.98
CA TYR A 422 20.53 0.03 1.50
C TYR A 422 19.40 0.74 2.24
N SER A 423 19.53 2.04 2.48
CA SER A 423 18.37 2.87 2.84
C SER A 423 17.25 2.74 1.81
N ALA A 424 16.00 3.00 2.24
CA ALA A 424 14.84 2.87 1.37
C ALA A 424 14.92 3.72 0.08
N ASP A 425 15.63 4.85 0.15
CA ASP A 425 15.92 5.74 -0.99
C ASP A 425 17.15 5.33 -1.82
N GLY A 426 17.86 4.26 -1.42
CA GLY A 426 19.07 3.76 -2.08
C GLY A 426 20.34 4.57 -1.83
N ASN A 427 20.30 5.66 -1.05
CA ASN A 427 21.41 6.60 -0.94
C ASN A 427 22.49 6.20 0.07
N THR A 428 22.15 5.40 1.08
CA THR A 428 23.05 5.01 2.16
C THR A 428 23.20 3.50 2.19
N LEU A 429 24.44 3.01 2.08
CA LEU A 429 24.74 1.61 2.35
C LEU A 429 25.08 1.45 3.83
N TYR A 430 24.20 0.81 4.58
CA TYR A 430 24.46 0.39 5.95
C TYR A 430 25.29 -0.89 5.95
N VAL A 431 26.31 -0.94 6.82
CA VAL A 431 27.17 -2.09 7.03
C VAL A 431 27.11 -2.47 8.50
N LEU A 432 26.46 -3.59 8.77
CA LEU A 432 26.41 -4.23 10.07
C LEU A 432 27.65 -5.12 10.26
N THR A 433 28.24 -5.04 11.44
CA THR A 433 29.33 -5.93 11.87
C THR A 433 28.88 -6.78 13.07
N GLY A 434 29.79 -7.52 13.68
CA GLY A 434 29.46 -8.26 14.90
C GLY A 434 29.19 -7.37 16.12
N THR A 435 29.59 -6.09 16.10
CA THR A 435 29.49 -5.21 17.29
C THR A 435 29.00 -3.79 17.02
N ALA A 436 29.03 -3.33 15.77
CA ALA A 436 28.74 -1.96 15.38
C ALA A 436 28.02 -1.86 14.03
N LEU A 437 27.33 -0.74 13.85
CA LEU A 437 26.72 -0.32 12.60
C LEU A 437 27.54 0.83 11.99
N TYR A 438 27.71 0.80 10.68
CA TYR A 438 28.42 1.80 9.90
C TYR A 438 27.59 2.24 8.71
N SER A 439 27.88 3.43 8.17
CA SER A 439 27.54 3.80 6.79
C SER A 439 28.78 3.72 5.91
N ALA A 440 28.61 3.33 4.65
CA ALA A 440 29.68 3.31 3.65
C ALA A 440 29.54 4.47 2.68
N ASP A 441 30.66 5.12 2.35
CA ASP A 441 30.71 6.06 1.22
C ASP A 441 30.91 5.32 -0.12
N ALA A 442 30.94 6.09 -1.22
CA ALA A 442 31.14 5.55 -2.56
C ALA A 442 32.50 4.83 -2.75
N ASN A 443 33.49 5.12 -1.90
CA ASN A 443 34.81 4.48 -1.91
C ASN A 443 34.91 3.30 -0.92
N LEU A 444 33.80 2.92 -0.29
CA LEU A 444 33.70 1.89 0.75
C LEU A 444 34.52 2.22 2.01
N GLU A 445 34.74 3.50 2.29
CA GLU A 445 35.24 3.96 3.57
C GLU A 445 34.07 4.05 4.55
N LEU A 446 34.20 3.37 5.68
CA LEU A 446 33.11 3.21 6.62
C LEU A 446 33.18 4.25 7.73
N THR A 447 32.06 4.90 7.97
CA THR A 447 31.87 5.82 9.10
C THR A 447 31.06 5.12 10.19
N LEU A 448 31.59 5.08 11.41
CA LEU A 448 30.91 4.47 12.55
C LEU A 448 29.67 5.27 12.91
N ILE A 449 28.52 4.59 12.96
CA ILE A 449 27.26 5.14 13.48
C ILE A 449 27.21 4.89 14.99
N GLY A 450 27.41 3.64 15.41
CA GLY A 450 27.41 3.28 16.83
C GLY A 450 27.58 1.79 17.10
N LYS A 451 27.69 1.43 18.37
CA LYS A 451 27.77 0.03 18.83
C LYS A 451 26.38 -0.46 19.23
N HIS A 452 25.92 -1.54 18.63
CA HIS A 452 24.54 -2.02 18.78
C HIS A 452 24.34 -2.98 19.96
N GLY A 453 25.39 -3.62 20.47
CA GLY A 453 25.27 -4.56 21.60
C GLY A 453 24.55 -5.88 21.31
N VAL A 454 23.95 -6.05 20.13
CA VAL A 454 23.39 -7.34 19.66
C VAL A 454 24.48 -8.42 19.56
N ASN A 455 24.31 -9.51 20.31
CA ASN A 455 25.21 -10.65 20.28
C ASN A 455 25.07 -11.46 18.98
N TRP A 456 26.22 -11.78 18.37
CA TRP A 456 26.32 -12.56 17.12
C TRP A 456 25.39 -12.03 16.02
N ALA A 457 25.36 -10.71 15.84
CA ALA A 457 24.61 -10.06 14.78
C ALA A 457 25.00 -10.63 13.40
N SER A 458 24.00 -10.96 12.59
CA SER A 458 24.22 -11.73 11.35
C SER A 458 23.54 -11.19 10.11
N GLY A 459 22.25 -10.85 10.16
CA GLY A 459 21.48 -10.34 9.01
C GLY A 459 20.91 -8.95 9.28
N LEU A 460 20.72 -8.17 8.22
CA LEU A 460 20.27 -6.78 8.25
C LEU A 460 19.20 -6.54 7.16
N ALA A 461 18.03 -6.05 7.56
CA ALA A 461 17.01 -5.60 6.63
C ALA A 461 16.58 -4.18 6.97
N ILE A 462 15.92 -3.52 6.02
CA ILE A 462 15.35 -2.18 6.20
C ILE A 462 13.94 -2.13 5.63
N SER A 463 13.00 -1.58 6.38
CA SER A 463 11.64 -1.34 5.85
C SER A 463 11.59 -0.08 4.98
N PRO A 464 10.53 0.10 4.17
CA PRO A 464 10.30 1.32 3.39
C PRO A 464 10.30 2.59 4.23
N GLU A 465 9.87 2.49 5.49
CA GLU A 465 9.83 3.60 6.46
C GLU A 465 11.21 3.91 7.06
N GLY A 466 12.24 3.14 6.71
CA GLY A 466 13.63 3.35 7.14
C GLY A 466 14.02 2.65 8.43
N THR A 467 13.17 1.78 8.98
CA THR A 467 13.45 1.01 10.20
C THR A 467 14.43 -0.13 9.89
N LEU A 468 15.54 -0.21 10.63
CA LEU A 468 16.51 -1.30 10.49
C LEU A 468 16.16 -2.48 11.40
N TYR A 469 16.13 -3.67 10.82
CA TYR A 469 15.96 -4.94 11.53
C TYR A 469 17.24 -5.76 11.48
N VAL A 470 17.67 -6.25 12.64
CA VAL A 470 18.86 -7.07 12.79
C VAL A 470 18.51 -8.40 13.42
N SER A 471 19.07 -9.47 12.87
CA SER A 471 19.07 -10.77 13.54
C SER A 471 20.30 -10.93 14.42
N GLY A 472 20.11 -11.47 15.61
CA GLY A 472 21.18 -11.84 16.53
C GLY A 472 20.78 -13.04 17.39
N ARG A 473 21.73 -13.57 18.16
CA ARG A 473 21.44 -14.68 19.08
C ARG A 473 22.44 -14.77 20.23
N GLU A 474 21.94 -15.32 21.33
CA GLU A 474 22.76 -15.70 22.47
C GLU A 474 23.39 -17.08 22.27
N ARG A 475 24.39 -17.41 23.11
CA ARG A 475 24.99 -18.74 23.13
C ARG A 475 23.94 -19.81 23.43
N ASN A 476 23.81 -20.79 22.54
CA ASN A 476 22.86 -21.90 22.62
C ASN A 476 21.38 -21.49 22.65
N ALA A 477 21.05 -20.30 22.13
CA ALA A 477 19.68 -19.84 21.98
C ALA A 477 19.26 -19.75 20.51
N ASP A 478 17.95 -19.73 20.30
CA ASP A 478 17.33 -19.38 19.03
C ASP A 478 17.62 -17.92 18.64
N ALA A 479 17.34 -17.57 17.39
CA ALA A 479 17.50 -16.19 16.93
C ALA A 479 16.52 -15.24 17.61
N ALA A 480 16.86 -13.97 17.60
CA ALA A 480 15.98 -12.87 17.94
C ALA A 480 16.12 -11.75 16.91
N ILE A 481 15.04 -11.02 16.70
CA ILE A 481 15.00 -9.82 15.87
C ILE A 481 15.09 -8.60 16.78
N TYR A 482 15.91 -7.65 16.37
CA TYR A 482 16.12 -6.37 17.01
C TYR A 482 15.80 -5.27 16.01
N GLU A 483 15.17 -4.21 16.49
CA GLU A 483 15.16 -2.93 15.80
C GLU A 483 16.45 -2.17 16.14
N ILE A 484 17.08 -1.55 15.15
CA ILE A 484 18.25 -0.70 15.33
C ILE A 484 17.92 0.72 14.89
N ASP A 485 18.20 1.70 15.75
CA ASP A 485 18.16 3.11 15.38
C ASP A 485 19.27 3.41 14.34
N PRO A 486 18.93 3.87 13.12
CA PRO A 486 19.91 4.10 12.06
C PRO A 486 20.86 5.28 12.32
N GLN A 487 20.58 6.13 13.32
CA GLN A 487 21.40 7.29 13.69
C GLN A 487 22.30 7.02 14.89
N THR A 488 21.90 6.14 15.81
CA THR A 488 22.64 5.88 17.05
C THR A 488 23.15 4.44 17.19
N ALA A 489 22.68 3.54 16.33
CA ALA A 489 22.82 2.09 16.42
C ALA A 489 22.23 1.46 17.70
N ALA A 490 21.44 2.20 18.48
CA ALA A 490 20.79 1.66 19.67
C ALA A 490 19.85 0.50 19.29
N ALA A 491 19.99 -0.63 19.98
CA ALA A 491 19.23 -1.84 19.68
C ALA A 491 18.08 -2.06 20.67
N THR A 492 16.90 -2.34 20.14
CA THR A 492 15.72 -2.77 20.91
C THR A 492 15.30 -4.15 20.46
N LYS A 493 15.34 -5.13 21.37
CA LYS A 493 14.88 -6.49 21.06
C LYS A 493 13.37 -6.51 20.88
N LEU A 494 12.89 -7.08 19.77
CA LEU A 494 11.47 -7.22 19.49
C LEU A 494 10.95 -8.58 19.97
N PHE A 495 11.40 -9.67 19.33
CA PHE A 495 10.90 -11.02 19.61
C PHE A 495 11.93 -12.11 19.25
N HIS A 496 11.63 -13.34 19.65
CA HIS A 496 12.40 -14.53 19.30
C HIS A 496 11.86 -15.19 18.03
N VAL A 497 12.74 -15.85 17.28
CA VAL A 497 12.39 -16.62 16.08
C VAL A 497 12.90 -18.05 16.27
N PRO A 498 12.07 -19.09 16.10
CA PRO A 498 12.37 -20.47 16.52
C PRO A 498 13.30 -21.23 15.56
N HIS A 499 14.28 -20.55 14.97
CA HIS A 499 15.32 -21.13 14.12
C HIS A 499 16.54 -20.19 14.04
N ARG A 500 17.59 -20.65 13.36
CA ARG A 500 18.75 -19.80 13.05
C ARG A 500 18.39 -18.85 11.91
N VAL A 501 18.72 -17.59 12.10
CA VAL A 501 18.65 -16.57 11.06
C VAL A 501 20.08 -16.18 10.70
N ASN A 502 20.44 -16.39 9.45
CA ASN A 502 21.78 -16.12 8.93
C ASN A 502 21.86 -14.76 8.23
N ASP A 503 20.75 -14.35 7.63
CA ASP A 503 20.61 -13.16 6.81
C ASP A 503 19.14 -12.71 6.79
N LEU A 504 18.90 -11.44 6.50
CA LEU A 504 17.58 -10.82 6.45
C LEU A 504 17.42 -10.00 5.17
N THR A 505 16.20 -9.87 4.68
CA THR A 505 15.85 -8.85 3.68
C THR A 505 14.40 -8.38 3.88
N TRP A 506 14.03 -7.25 3.29
CA TRP A 506 12.65 -6.74 3.35
C TRP A 506 11.97 -6.75 1.99
N VAL A 507 10.79 -7.34 1.90
CA VAL A 507 9.95 -7.26 0.71
C VAL A 507 8.95 -6.12 0.88
N LYS A 508 9.04 -5.09 0.05
CA LYS A 508 8.07 -3.98 0.04
C LYS A 508 6.70 -4.49 -0.43
N ASN A 509 5.66 -4.30 0.40
CA ASN A 509 4.22 -4.51 0.17
C ASN A 509 3.87 -5.27 -1.13
N PHE A 510 4.21 -6.56 -1.18
CA PHE A 510 3.94 -7.40 -2.33
C PHE A 510 2.66 -8.18 -2.09
N CYS A 511 1.55 -7.71 -2.65
CA CYS A 511 0.27 -8.40 -2.59
C CYS A 511 -0.05 -8.93 -3.99
N ASN A 512 -0.41 -10.22 -4.07
CA ASN A 512 -0.72 -10.92 -5.33
C ASN A 512 -2.18 -10.76 -5.73
#